data_AF-A0AAN9HWZ2-F1
#
_entry.id   AF-A0AAN9HWZ2-F1
#
_cell.length_a   1.000
_cell.length_b   1.000
_cell.length_c   1.000
_cell.angle_alpha   90.00
_cell.angle_beta   90.00
_cell.angle_gamma   90.00
#
_symmetry.space_group_name_H-M   'P 1'
#
loop_
_entity.id
_entity.type
_entity.pdbx_description
1 polymer ?
#
loop_
_entity_poly.entity_id
_entity_poly.type
_entity_poly.pdbx_seq_one_letter_code
_entity_poly.pdbx_strand_id
1 'polypeptide(L)'
;MNNGISDHCPALIKGTYQNCPKSGSFMFLNMFTQAFDFLNIVRDVWQVDIPGYAMYRVGAKLKMLKEPLKMFNSRDFSDIDLKEKQMRLALDDVQTRLRSNPQDDKMAGRNNANIAEALTRMATVLENL
;
A
#
# COMPACT_ATOMS: atom_id res chain seq x y z
N MET A 1 -43.32 17.53 -45.95
CA MET A 1 -42.13 16.74 -45.54
C MET A 1 -41.85 17.07 -44.08
N ASN A 2 -42.11 16.13 -43.17
CA ASN A 2 -41.90 16.31 -41.73
C ASN A 2 -40.91 15.23 -41.28
N ASN A 3 -39.63 15.58 -41.19
CA ASN A 3 -38.54 14.69 -40.75
C ASN A 3 -38.08 15.10 -39.36
N GLY A 4 -38.92 14.87 -38.35
CA GLY A 4 -38.68 15.41 -37.02
C GLY A 4 -39.00 14.44 -35.90
N ILE A 5 -38.57 13.18 -35.95
CA ILE A 5 -38.48 12.35 -34.74
C ILE A 5 -37.29 11.39 -34.92
N SER A 6 -36.18 11.68 -34.25
CA SER A 6 -35.10 10.71 -34.11
C SER A 6 -35.57 9.64 -33.12
N ASP A 7 -35.68 8.40 -33.59
CA ASP A 7 -36.07 7.23 -32.81
C ASP A 7 -34.89 6.74 -31.94
N HIS A 8 -34.33 7.66 -31.13
CA HIS A 8 -33.27 7.34 -30.17
C HIS A 8 -33.89 6.73 -28.92
N CYS A 9 -34.21 5.45 -29.00
CA CYS A 9 -34.46 4.64 -27.81
C CYS A 9 -33.10 4.28 -27.17
N PRO A 10 -32.77 4.77 -25.96
CA PRO A 10 -31.56 4.35 -25.28
C PRO A 10 -31.66 2.86 -24.91
N ALA A 11 -30.79 2.04 -25.49
CA ALA A 11 -30.70 0.63 -25.14
C ALA A 11 -30.13 0.49 -23.72
N LEU A 12 -30.95 -0.02 -22.79
CA LEU A 12 -30.50 -0.36 -21.43
C LEU A 12 -29.77 -1.70 -21.45
N ILE A 13 -28.44 -1.65 -21.57
CA ILE A 13 -27.61 -2.85 -21.45
C ILE A 13 -27.37 -3.13 -19.96
N LYS A 14 -28.11 -4.09 -19.41
CA LYS A 14 -27.91 -4.57 -18.04
C LYS A 14 -26.76 -5.58 -18.02
N GLY A 15 -25.54 -5.08 -17.86
CA GLY A 15 -24.38 -5.95 -17.65
C GLY A 15 -24.57 -6.75 -16.37
N THR A 16 -24.52 -8.08 -16.47
CA THR A 16 -24.31 -8.90 -15.28
C THR A 16 -22.88 -8.65 -14.83
N TYR A 17 -22.71 -7.79 -13.82
CA TYR A 17 -21.44 -7.67 -13.11
C TYR A 17 -21.21 -8.99 -12.36
N GLN A 18 -20.84 -10.05 -13.07
CA GLN A 18 -20.25 -11.23 -12.47
C GLN A 18 -18.94 -10.77 -11.84
N ASN A 19 -18.95 -10.58 -10.51
CA ASN A 19 -17.80 -10.49 -9.63
C ASN A 19 -16.48 -10.18 -10.36
N CYS A 20 -16.39 -9.02 -11.02
CA CYS A 20 -15.09 -8.53 -11.42
C CYS A 20 -14.41 -8.22 -10.09
N PRO A 21 -13.29 -8.90 -9.74
CA PRO A 21 -12.51 -8.44 -8.62
C PRO A 21 -12.25 -6.97 -8.89
N LYS A 22 -12.66 -6.09 -7.95
CA LYS A 22 -12.45 -4.65 -8.08
C LYS A 22 -11.02 -4.49 -8.53
N SER A 23 -10.83 -4.09 -9.78
CA SER A 23 -9.51 -3.83 -10.33
C SER A 23 -9.04 -2.56 -9.63
N GLY A 24 -8.52 -2.70 -8.42
CA GLY A 24 -7.83 -1.64 -7.73
C GLY A 24 -6.74 -1.15 -8.67
N SER A 25 -6.80 0.13 -9.04
CA SER A 25 -5.65 0.77 -9.63
C SER A 25 -4.46 0.52 -8.73
N PHE A 26 -3.29 0.25 -9.32
CA PHE A 26 -2.07 0.23 -8.54
C PHE A 26 -1.86 1.65 -7.99
N MET A 27 -1.90 1.78 -6.66
CA MET A 27 -1.55 3.00 -5.96
C MET A 27 -0.10 2.87 -5.51
N PHE A 28 0.73 3.83 -5.94
CA PHE A 28 2.07 3.94 -5.40
C PHE A 28 1.98 4.51 -3.99
N LEU A 29 2.56 3.82 -3.01
CA LEU A 29 2.60 4.27 -1.63
C LEU A 29 4.03 4.70 -1.34
N ASN A 30 4.23 5.94 -0.88
CA ASN A 30 5.58 6.49 -0.66
C ASN A 30 6.41 5.63 0.32
N MET A 31 5.74 4.94 1.25
CA MET A 31 6.36 4.00 2.18
C MET A 31 7.14 2.86 1.50
N PHE A 32 6.82 2.52 0.25
CA PHE A 32 7.59 1.53 -0.51
C PHE A 32 9.06 1.92 -0.57
N THR A 33 9.37 3.22 -0.70
CA THR A 33 10.75 3.71 -0.79
C THR A 33 11.60 3.46 0.45
N GLN A 34 10.96 3.22 1.60
CA GLN A 34 11.64 2.97 2.88
C GLN A 34 11.93 1.48 3.10
N ALA A 35 11.32 0.60 2.31
CA ALA A 35 11.55 -0.83 2.40
C ALA A 35 12.83 -1.23 1.66
N PHE A 36 13.62 -2.09 2.28
CA PHE A 36 14.91 -2.54 1.75
C PHE A 36 14.81 -3.18 0.35
N ASP A 37 13.71 -3.89 0.08
CA ASP A 37 13.53 -4.62 -1.18
C ASP A 37 13.03 -3.76 -2.34
N PHE A 38 12.46 -2.57 -2.09
CA PHE A 38 11.82 -1.77 -3.12
C PHE A 38 12.82 -1.34 -4.21
N LEU A 39 13.98 -0.80 -3.82
CA LEU A 39 15.00 -0.37 -4.78
C LEU A 39 15.59 -1.56 -5.55
N ASN A 40 15.67 -2.75 -4.92
CA ASN A 40 16.11 -3.96 -5.61
C ASN A 40 15.11 -4.34 -6.71
N ILE A 41 13.81 -4.36 -6.41
CA ILE A 41 12.75 -4.64 -7.38
C ILE A 41 12.79 -3.64 -8.55
N VAL A 42 12.92 -2.35 -8.24
CA VAL A 42 13.02 -1.31 -9.28
C VAL A 42 14.25 -1.52 -10.15
N ARG A 43 15.42 -1.73 -9.53
CA ARG A 43 16.68 -1.96 -10.23
C ARG A 43 16.58 -3.16 -11.17
N ASP A 44 16.03 -4.28 -10.71
CA ASP A 44 15.99 -5.51 -11.49
C ASP A 44 15.17 -5.33 -12.78
N VAL A 45 14.03 -4.62 -12.71
CA VAL A 45 13.27 -4.25 -13.91
C VAL A 45 14.01 -3.19 -14.74
N TRP A 46 14.71 -2.26 -14.10
CA TRP A 46 15.43 -1.20 -14.80
C TRP A 46 16.66 -1.70 -15.56
N GLN A 47 17.23 -2.85 -15.20
CA GLN A 47 18.33 -3.48 -15.93
C GLN A 47 17.89 -4.30 -17.13
N VAL A 48 16.58 -4.57 -17.29
CA VAL A 48 16.06 -5.25 -18.48
C VAL A 48 16.32 -4.38 -19.70
N ASP A 49 16.98 -4.96 -20.71
CA ASP A 49 17.13 -4.31 -22.00
C ASP A 49 15.84 -4.47 -22.81
N ILE A 50 15.34 -3.34 -23.30
CA ILE A 50 14.09 -3.25 -24.06
C ILE A 50 14.40 -2.52 -25.37
N PRO A 51 14.14 -3.14 -26.52
CA PRO A 51 14.33 -2.49 -27.81
C PRO A 51 13.28 -1.38 -28.04
N GLY A 52 13.65 -0.38 -28.83
CA GLY A 52 12.77 0.73 -29.21
C GLY A 52 13.24 2.09 -28.71
N TYR A 53 12.40 3.11 -28.91
CA TYR A 53 12.70 4.49 -28.54
C TYR A 53 12.56 4.72 -27.03
N ALA A 54 13.26 5.74 -26.52
CA ALA A 54 13.40 6.00 -25.08
C ALA A 54 12.05 6.03 -24.32
N MET A 55 11.04 6.72 -24.87
CA MET A 55 9.70 6.81 -24.25
C MET A 55 9.02 5.44 -24.13
N TYR A 56 9.15 4.58 -25.16
CA TYR A 56 8.60 3.23 -25.12
C TYR A 56 9.29 2.40 -24.04
N ARG A 57 10.62 2.48 -23.94
CA ARG A 57 11.41 1.75 -22.94
C ARG A 57 10.96 2.09 -21.52
N VAL A 58 10.75 3.38 -21.23
CA VAL A 58 10.24 3.84 -19.93
C VAL A 58 8.84 3.28 -19.67
N GLY A 59 7.91 3.43 -20.61
CA GLY A 59 6.54 2.93 -20.45
C GLY A 59 6.48 1.41 -20.26
N ALA A 60 7.31 0.65 -20.99
CA ALA A 60 7.41 -0.79 -20.85
C ALA A 60 7.95 -1.19 -19.47
N LYS A 61 8.98 -0.51 -18.96
CA LYS A 61 9.52 -0.76 -17.61
C LYS A 61 8.52 -0.46 -16.51
N LEU A 62 7.77 0.65 -16.63
CA LEU A 62 6.69 0.96 -15.68
C LEU A 62 5.58 -0.10 -15.71
N LYS A 63 5.24 -0.63 -16.90
CA LYS A 63 4.28 -1.73 -17.03
C LYS A 63 4.80 -3.02 -16.40
N MET A 64 6.09 -3.33 -16.59
CA MET A 64 6.74 -4.50 -15.99
C MET A 64 6.82 -4.41 -14.46
N LEU A 65 7.00 -3.22 -13.90
CA LEU A 65 7.03 -3.00 -12.45
C LEU A 65 5.70 -3.26 -11.75
N LYS A 66 4.58 -3.24 -12.47
CA LYS A 66 3.24 -3.34 -11.87
C LYS A 66 3.05 -4.63 -11.06
N GLU A 67 3.39 -5.79 -11.62
CA GLU A 67 3.21 -7.08 -10.93
C GLU A 67 4.18 -7.28 -9.75
N PRO A 68 5.51 -7.04 -9.90
CA PRO A 68 6.44 -7.09 -8.77
C PRO A 68 6.03 -6.18 -7.62
N LEU A 69 5.61 -4.94 -7.91
CA LEU A 69 5.18 -4.00 -6.87
C LEU A 69 3.84 -4.41 -6.23
N LYS A 70 2.95 -5.05 -6.98
CA LYS A 70 1.70 -5.60 -6.44
C LYS A 70 1.96 -6.77 -5.49
N MET A 71 2.87 -7.68 -5.86
CA MET A 71 3.28 -8.79 -4.98
C MET A 71 3.99 -8.28 -3.74
N PHE A 72 4.90 -7.32 -3.90
CA PHE A 72 5.58 -6.64 -2.80
C PHE A 72 4.59 -5.96 -1.85
N ASN A 73 3.62 -5.21 -2.37
CA ASN A 73 2.56 -4.61 -1.58
C ASN A 73 1.74 -5.66 -0.82
N SER A 74 1.37 -6.75 -1.48
CA SER A 74 0.61 -7.83 -0.85
C SER A 74 1.42 -8.63 0.18
N ARG A 75 2.75 -8.66 0.07
CA ARG A 75 3.62 -9.39 1.00
C ARG A 75 3.89 -8.57 2.26
N ASP A 76 4.23 -7.29 2.08
CA ASP A 76 4.80 -6.47 3.15
C ASP A 76 3.77 -5.49 3.76
N PHE A 77 2.68 -5.21 3.04
CA PHE A 77 1.72 -4.15 3.40
C PHE A 77 0.25 -4.58 3.34
N SER A 78 -0.07 -5.87 3.09
CA SER A 78 -1.46 -6.37 3.04
C SER A 78 -2.24 -6.15 4.34
N ASP A 79 -1.55 -6.23 5.46
CA ASP A 79 -2.15 -6.23 6.80
C ASP A 79 -1.75 -4.99 7.60
N ILE A 80 -1.41 -3.88 6.93
CA ILE A 80 -0.90 -2.70 7.62
C ILE A 80 -1.90 -2.17 8.67
N ASP A 81 -3.19 -2.15 8.34
CA ASP A 81 -4.27 -1.72 9.25
C ASP A 81 -4.41 -2.66 10.45
N LEU A 82 -4.31 -3.96 10.22
CA LEU A 82 -4.37 -4.97 11.29
C LEU A 82 -3.15 -4.85 12.21
N LYS A 83 -1.97 -4.68 11.63
CA LYS A 83 -0.71 -4.53 12.34
C LYS A 83 -0.69 -3.25 13.15
N GLU A 84 -1.21 -2.15 12.60
CA GLU A 84 -1.41 -0.89 13.31
C GLU A 84 -2.35 -1.08 14.51
N LYS A 85 -3.51 -1.72 14.30
CA LYS A 85 -4.47 -2.00 15.38
C LYS A 85 -3.85 -2.85 16.48
N GLN A 86 -3.12 -3.92 16.13
CA GLN A 86 -2.44 -4.78 17.09
C GLN A 86 -1.38 -4.01 17.88
N MET A 87 -0.59 -3.15 17.23
CA MET A 87 0.40 -2.33 17.93
C MET A 87 -0.25 -1.32 18.86
N ARG A 88 -1.36 -0.67 18.46
CA ARG A 88 -2.13 0.23 19.33
C ARG A 88 -2.66 -0.48 20.57
N LEU A 89 -3.19 -1.70 20.41
CA LEU A 89 -3.65 -2.51 21.53
C LEU A 89 -2.50 -2.93 22.47
N ALA A 90 -1.36 -3.34 21.91
CA ALA A 90 -0.18 -3.68 22.70
C ALA A 90 0.35 -2.47 23.50
N LEU A 91 0.30 -1.27 22.91
CA LEU A 91 0.66 -0.03 23.61
C LEU A 91 -0.30 0.26 24.77
N ASP A 92 -1.60 0.13 24.54
CA ASP A 92 -2.62 0.40 25.56
C ASP A 92 -2.51 -0.56 26.75
N ASP A 93 -2.24 -1.84 26.49
CA ASP A 93 -1.96 -2.84 27.53
C ASP A 93 -0.72 -2.44 28.35
N VAL A 94 0.38 -2.10 27.67
CA VAL A 94 1.62 -1.66 28.34
C VAL A 94 1.39 -0.40 29.17
N GLN A 95 0.68 0.60 28.63
CA GLN A 95 0.35 1.84 29.34
C GLN A 95 -0.54 1.56 30.56
N THR A 96 -1.50 0.65 30.44
CA THR A 96 -2.38 0.25 31.54
C THR A 96 -1.61 -0.44 32.66
N ARG A 97 -0.71 -1.37 32.33
CA ARG A 97 0.17 -2.03 33.31
C ARG A 97 1.12 -1.05 34.01
N LEU A 98 1.64 -0.08 33.27
CA LEU A 98 2.53 0.93 33.86
C LEU A 98 1.78 1.86 34.83
N ARG A 99 0.54 2.22 34.50
CA ARG A 99 -0.32 3.01 35.41
C ARG A 99 -0.67 2.23 36.68
N SER A 100 -0.85 0.91 36.59
CA SER A 100 -1.21 0.09 37.74
C SER A 100 -0.02 -0.38 38.59
N ASN A 101 1.21 -0.42 38.05
CA ASN A 101 2.42 -0.74 38.81
C ASN A 101 3.65 0.08 38.37
N PRO A 102 3.90 1.27 38.97
CA PRO A 102 4.96 2.20 38.54
C PRO A 102 6.41 1.74 38.85
N GLN A 103 6.61 0.61 39.55
CA GLN A 103 7.92 0.20 40.09
C GLN A 103 8.65 -0.89 39.28
N ASP A 104 8.08 -1.37 38.17
CA ASP A 104 8.65 -2.48 37.35
C ASP A 104 9.78 -2.02 36.38
N ASP A 105 10.55 -1.00 36.78
CA ASP A 105 11.09 0.02 35.88
C ASP A 105 12.60 -0.06 35.59
N LYS A 106 13.05 -1.16 34.97
CA LYS A 106 14.32 -1.14 34.21
C LYS A 106 14.27 -1.91 32.88
N MET A 107 13.46 -2.96 32.81
CA MET A 107 13.27 -3.75 31.59
C MET A 107 12.14 -3.20 30.73
N ALA A 108 11.08 -2.66 31.37
CA ALA A 108 9.94 -2.03 30.69
C ALA A 108 10.34 -0.78 29.90
N GLY A 109 11.16 0.12 30.47
CA GLY A 109 11.58 1.36 29.79
C GLY A 109 12.36 1.14 28.48
N ARG A 110 13.16 0.07 28.39
CA ARG A 110 13.95 -0.26 27.19
C ARG A 110 13.09 -0.80 26.06
N ASN A 111 12.14 -1.68 26.38
CA ASN A 111 11.14 -2.15 25.42
C ASN A 111 10.20 -1.01 25.00
N ASN A 112 9.86 -0.09 25.92
CA ASN A 112 9.05 1.09 25.62
C ASN A 112 9.72 2.04 24.65
N ALA A 113 11.03 2.30 24.80
CA ALA A 113 11.79 3.14 23.86
C ALA A 113 11.79 2.54 22.45
N ASN A 114 11.96 1.21 22.35
CA ASN A 114 11.94 0.51 21.07
C ASN A 114 10.55 0.51 20.43
N ILE A 115 9.48 0.34 21.21
CA ILE A 115 8.10 0.39 20.72
C ILE A 115 7.72 1.82 20.31
N ALA A 116 8.09 2.83 21.10
CA ALA A 116 7.87 4.22 20.77
C ALA A 116 8.63 4.63 19.51
N GLU A 117 9.89 4.20 19.34
CA GLU A 117 10.67 4.42 18.11
C GLU A 117 10.03 3.74 16.89
N ALA A 118 9.55 2.50 17.05
CA ALA A 118 8.81 1.80 16.00
C ALA A 118 7.50 2.49 15.64
N LEU A 119 6.76 3.02 16.62
CA LEU A 119 5.54 3.79 16.42
C LEU A 119 5.80 5.16 15.80
N THR A 120 6.87 5.87 16.18
CA THR A 120 7.27 7.13 15.54
C THR A 120 7.66 6.88 14.09
N ARG A 121 8.43 5.83 13.80
CA ARG A 121 8.73 5.43 12.41
C ARG A 121 7.46 5.12 11.62
N MET A 122 6.53 4.36 12.20
CA MET A 122 5.28 4.00 11.52
C MET A 122 4.33 5.20 11.36
N ALA A 123 4.26 6.12 12.34
CA ALA A 123 3.50 7.37 12.23
C ALA A 123 4.09 8.30 11.17
N THR A 124 5.43 8.41 11.09
CA THR A 124 6.10 9.13 9.99
C THR A 124 5.80 8.47 8.64
N VAL A 125 5.66 7.14 8.61
CA VAL A 125 5.24 6.39 7.41
C VAL A 125 3.80 6.71 7.00
N LEU A 126 2.88 6.85 7.97
CA LEU A 126 1.47 7.18 7.72
C LEU A 126 1.25 8.65 7.35
N GLU A 127 2.04 9.60 7.87
CA GLU A 127 1.98 11.02 7.49
C GLU A 127 2.50 11.30 6.07
N ASN A 128 3.21 10.34 5.47
CA ASN A 128 3.73 10.43 4.10
C ASN A 128 2.92 9.61 3.08
N LEU A 129 1.77 9.03 3.47
CA LEU A 129 0.77 8.46 2.54
C LEU A 129 -0.03 9.57 1.85
#